data_AF-A0A9J6CBC8-F1
#
_entry.id   AF-A0A9J6CBC8-F1
#
_cell.length_a   1.000
_cell.length_b   1.000
_cell.length_c   1.000
_cell.angle_alpha   90.00
_cell.angle_beta   90.00
_cell.angle_gamma   90.00
#
_symmetry.space_group_name_H-M   'P 1'
#
loop_
_entity.id
_entity.type
_entity.pdbx_description
1 polymer ?
#
loop_
_entity_poly.entity_id
_entity_poly.type
_entity_poly.pdbx_seq_one_letter_code
_entity_poly.pdbx_strand_id
1 'polypeptide(L)'
;MNFKKFKEFSRLMFNVNALKSSRNNFSKRAFVEPPSVPKEKLQISGFGKFLFLIPVTTFSLGTWQVKRKFWKENLIKEMESKLKMDPLPLPDNLDDLYNMEYQTVRLRGHFIHDKELFLGPRSLITSEDHKSGGGVFSQKSSGSGYFVITPFKLEGREETILVNRGWVARNQTNPNTRKEGQIEGTIEIDGIVRLSETRPQFSPEHKQGPFLYRDVPKMCALTNADPYFIDIKFDKNLKNGPIGGQTRVTLRNEHMSYIITWYSLSAFTGFLWWRQIVKRVPF
;
A
#
# COMPACT_ATOMS: atom_id res chain seq x y z
N MET A 1 -12.78 27.33 -17.37
CA MET A 1 -13.32 28.31 -18.34
C MET A 1 -14.08 27.50 -19.39
N ASN A 2 -15.39 27.60 -19.61
CA ASN A 2 -16.13 28.83 -19.82
C ASN A 2 -17.64 28.62 -19.53
N PHE A 3 -18.15 29.32 -18.51
CA PHE A 3 -19.54 29.29 -18.01
C PHE A 3 -20.52 30.10 -18.90
N LYS A 4 -20.17 30.31 -20.18
CA LYS A 4 -20.87 31.22 -21.11
C LYS A 4 -21.70 30.53 -22.20
N LYS A 5 -21.63 29.21 -22.38
CA LYS A 5 -22.40 28.49 -23.42
C LYS A 5 -23.78 27.97 -22.99
N PHE A 6 -24.16 28.14 -21.72
CA PHE A 6 -25.46 27.65 -21.21
C PHE A 6 -26.54 28.74 -21.11
N LYS A 7 -26.18 30.02 -21.34
CA LYS A 7 -27.10 31.17 -21.14
C LYS A 7 -27.75 31.69 -22.42
N GLU A 8 -27.38 31.20 -23.60
CA GLU A 8 -27.99 31.60 -24.88
C GLU A 8 -29.11 30.69 -25.37
N PHE A 9 -29.25 29.47 -24.85
CA PHE A 9 -30.33 28.56 -25.26
C PHE A 9 -31.69 28.88 -24.60
N SER A 10 -31.70 29.79 -23.62
CA SER A 10 -32.89 30.18 -22.84
C SER A 10 -33.61 31.44 -23.37
N ARG A 11 -33.17 32.03 -24.49
CA ARG A 11 -33.69 33.32 -24.99
C ARG A 11 -34.39 33.28 -26.35
N LEU A 12 -34.58 32.08 -26.92
CA LEU A 12 -35.08 31.90 -28.29
C LEU A 12 -36.48 31.28 -28.38
N MET A 13 -37.23 31.16 -27.27
CA MET A 13 -38.54 30.50 -27.25
C MET A 13 -39.65 31.28 -26.53
N PHE A 14 -39.58 32.61 -26.42
CA PHE A 14 -40.74 33.42 -26.02
C PHE A 14 -40.69 34.81 -26.64
N ASN A 15 -41.19 34.92 -27.87
CA ASN A 15 -41.71 36.18 -28.38
C ASN A 15 -43.00 35.89 -29.15
N VAL A 16 -44.12 35.88 -28.43
CA VAL A 16 -45.46 35.77 -29.00
C VAL A 16 -46.27 36.96 -28.51
N ASN A 17 -45.91 38.14 -29.01
CA ASN A 17 -46.79 39.30 -29.05
C ASN A 17 -47.05 39.65 -30.52
N ALA A 18 -47.85 38.81 -31.18
CA ALA A 18 -48.48 39.13 -32.44
C ALA A 18 -49.71 38.23 -32.61
N LEU A 19 -50.79 38.79 -33.16
CA LEU A 19 -52.10 38.17 -33.44
C LEU A 19 -53.13 38.29 -32.31
N LYS A 20 -53.33 39.54 -31.88
CA LYS A 20 -54.65 40.06 -31.53
C LYS A 20 -55.44 40.22 -32.85
N SER A 21 -56.69 39.77 -32.85
CA SER A 21 -57.67 39.86 -33.96
C SER A 21 -57.75 38.63 -34.88
N SER A 22 -58.68 37.73 -34.56
CA SER A 22 -59.69 37.18 -35.49
C SER A 22 -60.17 35.84 -34.96
N ARG A 23 -61.40 35.83 -34.39
CA ARG A 23 -62.39 34.74 -34.46
C ARG A 23 -63.52 35.00 -33.46
N ASN A 24 -64.50 35.78 -33.91
CA ASN A 24 -65.86 35.61 -33.43
C ASN A 24 -66.43 34.32 -34.03
N ASN A 25 -67.28 33.67 -33.23
CA ASN A 25 -68.26 32.64 -33.61
C ASN A 25 -67.71 31.27 -34.02
N PHE A 26 -67.35 30.44 -33.03
CA PHE A 26 -67.60 29.01 -33.10
C PHE A 26 -68.10 28.48 -31.74
N SER A 27 -69.30 27.91 -31.81
CA SER A 27 -70.09 27.19 -30.79
C SER A 27 -69.37 26.73 -29.51
N LYS A 28 -69.96 27.07 -28.36
CA LYS A 28 -69.65 26.48 -27.04
C LYS A 28 -69.96 24.97 -27.05
N ARG A 29 -69.04 24.15 -27.55
CA ARG A 29 -68.92 22.76 -27.08
C ARG A 29 -68.11 22.81 -25.79
N ALA A 30 -68.72 22.40 -24.69
CA ALA A 30 -68.04 22.25 -23.42
C ALA A 30 -66.77 21.41 -23.63
N PHE A 31 -65.62 22.03 -23.42
CA PHE A 31 -64.34 21.32 -23.37
C PHE A 31 -64.40 20.49 -22.08
N VAL A 32 -64.70 19.20 -22.19
CA VAL A 32 -64.57 18.27 -21.07
C VAL A 32 -63.09 18.20 -20.79
N GLU A 33 -62.64 18.81 -19.68
CA GLU A 33 -61.27 18.61 -19.23
C GLU A 33 -61.02 17.10 -19.09
N PRO A 34 -59.95 16.54 -19.68
CA PRO A 34 -59.61 15.15 -19.45
C PRO A 34 -59.46 14.94 -17.94
N PRO A 35 -59.94 13.83 -17.38
CA PRO A 35 -59.88 13.59 -15.94
C PRO A 35 -58.43 13.78 -15.49
N SER A 36 -58.23 14.66 -14.51
CA SER A 36 -56.93 14.89 -13.91
C SER A 36 -56.41 13.56 -13.36
N VAL A 37 -55.50 12.91 -14.07
CA VAL A 37 -54.84 11.69 -13.60
C VAL A 37 -54.18 12.07 -12.27
N PRO A 38 -54.56 11.45 -11.14
CA PRO A 38 -53.91 11.75 -9.88
C PRO A 38 -52.42 11.46 -10.05
N LYS A 39 -51.55 12.45 -9.80
CA LYS A 39 -50.14 12.17 -9.56
C LYS A 39 -50.08 11.33 -8.30
N GLU A 40 -50.21 10.01 -8.42
CA GLU A 40 -50.01 9.08 -7.32
C GLU A 40 -48.66 9.44 -6.70
N LYS A 41 -48.68 9.90 -5.44
CA LYS A 41 -47.46 10.09 -4.68
C LYS A 41 -46.74 8.74 -4.69
N LEU A 42 -45.49 8.74 -5.12
CA LEU A 42 -44.65 7.56 -5.25
C LEU A 42 -44.43 6.95 -3.83
N GLN A 43 -45.41 6.17 -3.37
CA GLN A 43 -45.35 5.50 -2.07
C GLN A 43 -44.49 4.25 -2.24
N ILE A 44 -43.22 4.37 -1.85
CA ILE A 44 -42.27 3.26 -1.87
C ILE A 44 -42.61 2.34 -0.69
N SER A 45 -42.94 1.08 -1.00
CA SER A 45 -43.20 0.03 -0.01
C SER A 45 -42.02 -0.15 0.96
N GLY A 46 -42.27 -0.61 2.19
CA GLY A 46 -41.23 -0.91 3.18
C GLY A 46 -40.14 -1.85 2.63
N PHE A 47 -40.53 -2.82 1.81
CA PHE A 47 -39.59 -3.71 1.12
C PHE A 47 -38.71 -2.97 0.11
N GLY A 48 -39.28 -2.01 -0.63
CA GLY A 48 -38.52 -1.14 -1.53
C GLY A 48 -37.50 -0.29 -0.79
N LYS A 49 -37.84 0.23 0.41
CA LYS A 49 -36.88 0.97 1.25
C LYS A 49 -35.77 0.06 1.77
N PHE A 50 -36.09 -1.16 2.17
CA PHE A 50 -35.09 -2.16 2.60
C PHE A 50 -34.09 -2.49 1.48
N LEU A 51 -34.57 -2.72 0.25
CA LEU A 51 -33.69 -2.98 -0.89
C LEU A 51 -32.75 -1.81 -1.22
N PHE A 52 -33.14 -0.57 -0.91
CA PHE A 52 -32.28 0.61 -1.09
C PHE A 52 -31.08 0.64 -0.13
N LEU A 53 -31.12 -0.10 0.98
CA LEU A 53 -29.98 -0.18 1.90
C LEU A 53 -28.75 -0.83 1.23
N ILE A 54 -28.96 -1.72 0.26
CA ILE A 54 -27.88 -2.42 -0.44
C ILE A 54 -26.98 -1.45 -1.25
N PRO A 55 -27.50 -0.61 -2.15
CA PRO A 55 -26.67 0.37 -2.86
C PRO A 55 -26.04 1.41 -1.92
N VAL A 56 -26.71 1.78 -0.81
CA VAL A 56 -26.19 2.74 0.17
C VAL A 56 -25.01 2.17 0.96
N THR A 57 -25.14 0.94 1.45
CA THR A 57 -24.08 0.25 2.20
C THR A 57 -22.86 -0.03 1.32
N THR A 58 -23.07 -0.51 0.10
CA THR A 58 -21.99 -0.76 -0.87
C THR A 58 -21.28 0.53 -1.30
N PHE A 59 -22.00 1.64 -1.47
CA PHE A 59 -21.40 2.96 -1.71
C PHE A 59 -20.54 3.44 -0.52
N SER A 60 -21.04 3.23 0.69
CA SER A 60 -20.33 3.58 1.93
C SER A 60 -19.05 2.75 2.08
N LEU A 61 -19.10 1.46 1.77
CA LEU A 61 -17.93 0.57 1.72
C LEU A 61 -16.92 1.00 0.65
N GLY A 62 -17.39 1.37 -0.55
CA GLY A 62 -16.54 1.93 -1.61
C GLY A 62 -15.82 3.20 -1.16
N THR A 63 -16.55 4.13 -0.52
CA THR A 63 -15.98 5.37 0.04
C THR A 63 -14.95 5.08 1.13
N TRP A 64 -15.23 4.12 2.02
CA TRP A 64 -14.28 3.69 3.04
C TRP A 64 -12.99 3.10 2.43
N GLN A 65 -13.11 2.27 1.39
CA GLN A 65 -11.95 1.71 0.69
C GLN A 65 -11.09 2.81 0.05
N VAL A 66 -11.70 3.85 -0.53
CA VAL A 66 -10.97 5.03 -1.06
C VAL A 66 -10.17 5.71 0.05
N LYS A 67 -10.81 6.03 1.19
CA LYS A 67 -10.12 6.66 2.33
C LYS A 67 -8.99 5.78 2.85
N ARG A 68 -9.24 4.46 2.97
CA ARG A 68 -8.25 3.49 3.44
C ARG A 68 -7.05 3.39 2.49
N LYS A 69 -7.27 3.44 1.18
CA LYS A 69 -6.22 3.51 0.16
C LYS A 69 -5.36 4.75 0.34
N PHE A 70 -5.96 5.94 0.40
CA PHE A 70 -5.22 7.19 0.58
C PHE A 70 -4.39 7.21 1.87
N TRP A 71 -4.96 6.71 2.98
CA TRP A 71 -4.23 6.58 4.23
C TRP A 71 -2.99 5.69 4.08
N LYS A 72 -3.13 4.51 3.47
CA LYS A 72 -1.98 3.61 3.20
C LYS A 72 -0.94 4.25 2.28
N GLU A 73 -1.38 4.93 1.21
CA GLU A 73 -0.47 5.57 0.27
C GLU A 73 0.33 6.70 0.93
N ASN A 74 -0.28 7.46 1.84
CA ASN A 74 0.41 8.47 2.59
C ASN A 74 1.46 7.87 3.54
N LEU A 75 1.15 6.75 4.20
CA LEU A 75 2.13 6.02 5.02
C LEU A 75 3.33 5.52 4.20
N ILE A 76 3.08 4.96 3.00
CA ILE A 76 4.16 4.53 2.10
C ILE A 76 5.03 5.73 1.71
N LYS A 77 4.42 6.85 1.33
CA LYS A 77 5.15 8.07 0.98
C LYS A 77 6.01 8.60 2.12
N GLU A 78 5.52 8.54 3.36
CA GLU A 78 6.30 8.94 4.53
C GLU A 78 7.50 8.01 4.77
N MET A 79 7.32 6.70 4.63
CA MET A 79 8.44 5.75 4.73
C MET A 79 9.45 5.95 3.59
N GLU A 80 8.99 6.14 2.36
CA GLU A 80 9.84 6.41 1.21
C GLU A 80 10.59 7.75 1.33
N SER A 81 9.99 8.77 1.96
CA SER A 81 10.68 10.05 2.18
C SER A 81 11.80 9.89 3.20
N LYS A 82 11.58 9.18 4.31
CA LYS A 82 12.61 8.86 5.30
C LYS A 82 13.78 8.08 4.70
N LEU A 83 13.51 7.14 3.79
CA LEU A 83 14.56 6.39 3.09
C LEU A 83 15.41 7.22 2.12
N LYS A 84 14.85 8.33 1.61
CA LYS A 84 15.53 9.23 0.66
C LYS A 84 16.32 10.34 1.36
N MET A 85 16.16 10.50 2.68
CA MET A 85 16.95 11.45 3.45
C MET A 85 18.43 11.05 3.46
N ASP A 86 19.30 12.05 3.61
CA ASP A 86 20.73 11.82 3.74
C ASP A 86 21.02 11.01 5.02
N PRO A 87 22.06 10.16 5.01
CA PRO A 87 22.45 9.38 6.18
C PRO A 87 22.73 10.28 7.39
N LEU A 88 22.06 9.99 8.50
CA LEU A 88 22.32 10.66 9.78
C LEU A 88 23.49 9.98 10.50
N PRO A 89 24.25 10.71 11.32
CA PRO A 89 25.22 10.08 12.21
C PRO A 89 24.51 9.13 13.19
N LEU A 90 25.19 8.04 13.57
CA LEU A 90 24.69 7.15 14.60
C LEU A 90 24.54 7.94 15.93
N PRO A 91 23.37 7.93 16.58
CA PRO A 91 23.17 8.64 17.84
C PRO A 91 24.10 8.10 18.94
N ASP A 92 24.45 8.94 19.90
CA ASP A 92 25.26 8.54 21.07
C ASP A 92 24.52 7.56 21.95
N ASN A 93 23.22 7.80 22.18
CA ASN A 93 22.33 6.81 22.77
C ASN A 93 21.68 5.96 21.67
N LEU A 94 21.97 4.67 21.64
CA LEU A 94 21.37 3.76 20.66
C LEU A 94 19.87 3.54 20.85
N ASP A 95 19.29 3.83 22.02
CA ASP A 95 17.84 3.76 22.24
C ASP A 95 17.07 4.69 21.30
N ASP A 96 17.69 5.78 20.83
CA ASP A 96 17.09 6.69 19.87
C ASP A 96 16.77 6.00 18.53
N LEU A 97 17.47 4.89 18.21
CA LEU A 97 17.21 4.09 17.01
C LEU A 97 15.78 3.50 16.99
N TYR A 98 15.14 3.29 18.14
CA TYR A 98 13.74 2.84 18.19
C TYR A 98 12.78 3.83 17.53
N ASN A 99 13.13 5.12 17.49
CA ASN A 99 12.34 6.18 16.86
C ASN A 99 12.78 6.50 15.42
N MET A 100 13.84 5.85 14.93
CA MET A 100 14.46 6.13 13.64
C MET A 100 14.14 5.06 12.57
N GLU A 101 13.09 4.25 12.76
CA GLU A 101 12.72 3.22 11.78
C GLU A 101 12.55 3.81 10.36
N TYR A 102 13.16 3.15 9.37
CA TYR A 102 13.25 3.58 7.96
C TYR A 102 14.16 4.79 7.68
N GLN A 103 14.85 5.33 8.68
CA GLN A 103 15.89 6.34 8.45
C GLN A 103 17.23 5.68 8.15
N THR A 104 18.05 6.37 7.35
CA THR A 104 19.41 5.90 7.04
C THR A 104 20.36 6.46 8.10
N VAL A 105 21.19 5.60 8.69
CA VAL A 105 22.25 5.97 9.63
C VAL A 105 23.59 5.49 9.11
N ARG A 106 24.65 6.22 9.45
CA ARG A 106 26.04 5.89 9.13
C ARG A 106 26.72 5.25 10.31
N LEU A 107 27.34 4.10 10.09
CA LEU A 107 28.03 3.29 11.09
C LEU A 107 29.48 3.10 10.68
N ARG A 108 30.37 3.02 11.67
CA ARG A 108 31.78 2.70 11.45
C ARG A 108 32.25 1.64 12.45
N GLY A 109 32.95 0.62 11.97
CA GLY A 109 33.26 -0.57 12.76
C GLY A 109 33.65 -1.76 11.90
N HIS A 110 33.64 -2.97 12.48
CA HIS A 110 34.01 -4.19 11.77
C HIS A 110 33.00 -5.32 12.01
N PHE A 111 32.91 -6.25 11.06
CA PHE A 111 32.02 -7.41 11.14
C PHE A 111 32.65 -8.55 11.95
N ILE A 112 31.84 -9.20 12.79
CA ILE A 112 32.19 -10.44 13.49
C ILE A 112 31.65 -11.63 12.67
N HIS A 113 32.40 -12.02 11.63
CA HIS A 113 31.96 -13.04 10.66
C HIS A 113 31.71 -14.43 11.26
N ASP A 114 32.36 -14.76 12.37
CA ASP A 114 32.20 -16.04 13.07
C ASP A 114 30.79 -16.26 13.64
N LYS A 115 30.02 -15.18 13.79
CA LYS A 115 28.69 -15.19 14.40
C LYS A 115 27.59 -14.83 13.40
N GLU A 116 27.81 -15.10 12.11
CA GLU A 116 26.79 -14.86 11.10
C GLU A 116 25.55 -15.75 11.28
N LEU A 117 24.39 -15.15 11.05
CA LEU A 117 23.07 -15.78 11.05
C LEU A 117 22.43 -15.61 9.68
N PHE A 118 21.47 -16.48 9.36
CA PHE A 118 20.72 -16.41 8.11
C PHE A 118 19.24 -16.13 8.38
N LEU A 119 18.62 -15.26 7.59
CA LEU A 119 17.19 -15.03 7.59
C LEU A 119 16.60 -15.35 6.21
N GLY A 120 15.68 -16.32 6.15
CA GLY A 120 15.04 -16.73 4.91
C GLY A 120 14.19 -17.98 5.06
N PRO A 121 13.64 -18.49 3.94
CA PRO A 121 13.95 -18.12 2.56
C PRO A 121 13.43 -16.73 2.14
N ARG A 122 14.21 -15.99 1.36
CA ARG A 122 13.84 -14.72 0.72
C ARG A 122 14.16 -14.77 -0.77
N SER A 123 13.31 -14.16 -1.59
CA SER A 123 13.59 -13.95 -3.01
C SER A 123 14.48 -12.71 -3.19
N LEU A 124 15.43 -12.78 -4.12
CA LEU A 124 16.20 -11.60 -4.53
C LEU A 124 15.25 -10.52 -5.08
N ILE A 125 15.47 -9.28 -4.67
CA ILE A 125 14.76 -8.11 -5.17
C ILE A 125 15.60 -7.53 -6.29
N THR A 126 15.06 -7.57 -7.50
CA THR A 126 15.66 -6.89 -8.65
C THR A 126 15.05 -5.50 -8.80
N SER A 127 15.73 -4.61 -9.55
CA SER A 127 15.24 -3.25 -9.85
C SER A 127 13.86 -3.25 -10.52
N GLU A 128 13.48 -4.33 -11.20
CA GLU A 128 12.17 -4.52 -11.82
C GLU A 128 11.07 -4.86 -10.79
N ASP A 129 11.42 -5.57 -9.71
CA ASP A 129 10.47 -6.01 -8.68
C ASP A 129 9.92 -4.87 -7.83
N HIS A 130 10.61 -3.72 -7.74
CA HIS A 130 10.09 -2.54 -7.04
C HIS A 130 8.80 -1.98 -7.65
N LYS A 131 8.49 -2.32 -8.91
CA LYS A 131 7.25 -1.93 -9.60
C LYS A 131 6.14 -2.96 -9.48
N SER A 132 6.50 -4.21 -9.17
CA SER A 132 5.58 -5.34 -9.10
C SER A 132 5.03 -5.47 -7.68
N GLY A 133 3.89 -4.83 -7.42
CA GLY A 133 3.14 -5.02 -6.18
C GLY A 133 2.98 -6.51 -5.87
N GLY A 134 3.14 -6.89 -4.60
CA GLY A 134 3.17 -8.28 -4.10
C GLY A 134 1.87 -9.08 -4.28
N GLY A 135 1.44 -9.25 -5.52
CA GLY A 135 0.34 -10.08 -5.94
C GLY A 135 0.74 -11.54 -6.06
N VAL A 136 -0.25 -12.42 -6.00
CA VAL A 136 -0.11 -13.89 -6.09
C VAL A 136 0.51 -14.32 -7.44
N PHE A 137 0.51 -13.44 -8.43
CA PHE A 137 1.02 -13.65 -9.79
C PHE A 137 2.36 -12.97 -10.09
N SER A 138 3.03 -12.35 -9.11
CA SER A 138 4.38 -11.80 -9.33
C SER A 138 5.33 -12.96 -9.67
N GLN A 139 5.80 -12.99 -10.92
CA GLN A 139 6.58 -14.08 -11.47
C GLN A 139 7.88 -14.28 -10.69
N LYS A 140 8.02 -15.49 -10.16
CA LYS A 140 9.17 -16.03 -9.43
C LYS A 140 10.37 -16.29 -10.37
N SER A 141 11.00 -15.25 -10.93
CA SER A 141 12.29 -15.42 -11.63
C SER A 141 13.49 -15.27 -10.68
N SER A 142 13.28 -14.68 -9.50
CA SER A 142 14.33 -14.50 -8.50
C SER A 142 14.52 -15.78 -7.67
N GLY A 143 15.73 -16.36 -7.73
CA GLY A 143 16.11 -17.54 -6.96
C GLY A 143 15.83 -17.39 -5.45
N SER A 144 15.62 -18.52 -4.78
CA SER A 144 15.50 -18.55 -3.31
C SER A 144 16.87 -18.41 -2.66
N GLY A 145 16.97 -17.54 -1.66
CA GLY A 145 18.21 -17.29 -0.92
C GLY A 145 17.93 -16.82 0.50
N TYR A 146 18.95 -16.23 1.12
CA TYR A 146 18.93 -15.84 2.52
C TYR A 146 19.53 -14.46 2.69
N PHE A 147 19.04 -13.70 3.65
CA PHE A 147 19.73 -12.54 4.18
C PHE A 147 20.82 -12.98 5.15
N VAL A 148 22.01 -12.42 4.99
CA VAL A 148 23.15 -12.66 5.89
C VAL A 148 23.15 -11.58 6.95
N ILE A 149 22.94 -11.97 8.20
CA ILE A 149 22.92 -11.08 9.35
C ILE A 149 24.22 -11.32 10.10
N THR A 150 25.02 -10.28 10.28
CA THR A 150 26.32 -10.38 10.95
C THR A 150 26.40 -9.32 12.03
N PRO A 151 26.82 -9.68 13.25
CA PRO A 151 27.12 -8.68 14.28
C PRO A 151 28.23 -7.74 13.84
N PHE A 152 28.06 -6.46 14.12
CA PHE A 152 28.97 -5.39 13.75
C PHE A 152 29.41 -4.64 15.01
N LYS A 153 30.69 -4.78 15.38
CA LYS A 153 31.27 -4.09 16.52
C LYS A 153 31.59 -2.66 16.10
N LEU A 154 31.00 -1.70 16.79
CA LEU A 154 31.22 -0.28 16.52
C LEU A 154 32.64 0.13 16.92
N GLU A 155 33.27 0.99 16.12
CA GLU A 155 34.58 1.54 16.47
C GLU A 155 34.44 2.54 17.62
N GLY A 156 35.28 2.41 18.65
CA GLY A 156 35.28 3.31 19.81
C GLY A 156 34.09 3.16 20.76
N ARG A 157 33.29 2.10 20.60
CA ARG A 157 32.06 1.82 21.36
C ARG A 157 32.04 0.36 21.82
N GLU A 158 31.40 0.09 22.96
CA GLU A 158 31.29 -1.29 23.47
C GLU A 158 30.13 -2.05 22.83
N GLU A 159 29.21 -1.34 22.22
CA GLU A 159 28.01 -1.88 21.62
C GLU A 159 28.29 -2.62 20.31
N THR A 160 27.53 -3.69 20.08
CA THR A 160 27.56 -4.50 18.87
C THR A 160 26.16 -4.56 18.27
N ILE A 161 26.01 -4.12 17.02
CA ILE A 161 24.71 -4.03 16.35
C ILE A 161 24.54 -5.19 15.37
N LEU A 162 23.32 -5.71 15.21
CA LEU A 162 23.03 -6.67 14.15
C LEU A 162 22.88 -5.95 12.81
N VAL A 163 23.67 -6.35 11.82
CA VAL A 163 23.63 -5.76 10.49
C VAL A 163 23.25 -6.83 9.47
N ASN A 164 22.13 -6.62 8.78
CA ASN A 164 21.79 -7.39 7.60
C ASN A 164 22.61 -6.88 6.40
N ARG A 165 23.58 -7.69 6.01
CA ARG A 165 24.54 -7.39 4.95
C ARG A 165 23.95 -7.50 3.56
N GLY A 166 22.81 -8.18 3.42
CA GLY A 166 22.12 -8.36 2.15
C GLY A 166 21.85 -9.82 1.82
N TRP A 167 21.39 -10.03 0.58
CA TRP A 167 20.94 -11.31 0.08
C TRP A 167 22.07 -12.13 -0.54
N VAL A 168 22.08 -13.43 -0.26
CA VAL A 168 22.92 -14.42 -0.94
C VAL A 168 22.06 -15.55 -1.49
N ALA A 169 22.46 -16.10 -2.63
CA ALA A 169 21.82 -17.27 -3.19
C ALA A 169 22.00 -18.49 -2.27
N ARG A 170 21.10 -19.47 -2.34
CA ARG A 170 21.15 -20.68 -1.49
C ARG A 170 22.48 -21.46 -1.61
N ASN A 171 23.15 -21.42 -2.76
CA ASN A 171 24.45 -22.04 -2.99
C ASN A 171 25.65 -21.18 -2.49
N GLN A 172 25.40 -19.94 -2.07
CA GLN A 172 26.39 -18.98 -1.57
C GLN A 172 26.28 -18.71 -0.07
N THR A 173 25.54 -19.56 0.66
CA THR A 173 25.44 -19.44 2.13
C THR A 173 26.77 -19.72 2.81
N ASN A 174 27.59 -20.64 2.29
CA ASN A 174 28.91 -20.95 2.84
C ASN A 174 29.86 -19.74 2.70
N PRO A 175 30.42 -19.19 3.80
CA PRO A 175 31.43 -18.13 3.77
C PRO A 175 32.55 -18.34 2.75
N ASN A 176 33.02 -19.58 2.60
CA ASN A 176 34.14 -19.91 1.74
C ASN A 176 33.85 -19.69 0.25
N THR A 177 32.59 -19.69 -0.15
CA THR A 177 32.18 -19.43 -1.54
C THR A 177 31.98 -17.93 -1.82
N ARG A 178 32.12 -17.05 -0.82
CA ARG A 178 31.93 -15.60 -0.89
C ARG A 178 33.00 -14.80 -0.13
N LYS A 179 34.28 -15.16 -0.32
CA LYS A 179 35.42 -14.52 0.38
C LYS A 179 35.53 -13.01 0.14
N GLU A 180 35.23 -12.55 -1.06
CA GLU A 180 35.18 -11.10 -1.39
C GLU A 180 34.11 -10.37 -0.57
N GLY A 181 33.05 -11.09 -0.20
CA GLY A 181 32.02 -10.64 0.72
C GLY A 181 32.37 -10.84 2.19
N GLN A 182 33.59 -11.19 2.59
CA GLN A 182 34.03 -11.24 3.99
C GLN A 182 35.04 -10.14 4.25
N ILE A 183 34.54 -8.90 4.27
CA ILE A 183 35.36 -7.71 4.46
C ILE A 183 35.98 -7.74 5.85
N GLU A 184 37.31 -7.71 5.92
CA GLU A 184 38.06 -7.63 7.16
C GLU A 184 38.44 -6.18 7.47
N GLY A 185 38.56 -5.86 8.76
CA GLY A 185 38.93 -4.53 9.24
C GLY A 185 37.78 -3.55 9.39
N THR A 186 38.13 -2.32 9.77
CA THR A 186 37.17 -1.24 10.02
C THR A 186 36.67 -0.65 8.71
N ILE A 187 35.37 -0.57 8.56
CA ILE A 187 34.67 0.02 7.41
C ILE A 187 33.60 1.00 7.88
N GLU A 188 33.22 1.89 6.99
CA GLU A 188 32.08 2.78 7.14
C GLU A 188 30.94 2.30 6.22
N ILE A 189 29.74 2.17 6.76
CA ILE A 189 28.55 1.68 6.04
C ILE A 189 27.34 2.58 6.31
N ASP A 190 26.54 2.77 5.27
CA ASP A 190 25.23 3.39 5.39
C ASP A 190 24.15 2.29 5.45
N GLY A 191 23.30 2.36 6.47
CA GLY A 191 22.28 1.34 6.72
C GLY A 191 20.94 1.93 7.17
N ILE A 192 19.87 1.22 6.89
CA ILE A 192 18.49 1.59 7.22
C ILE A 192 18.13 0.94 8.55
N VAL A 193 17.67 1.74 9.52
CA VAL A 193 17.21 1.24 10.81
C VAL A 193 15.91 0.45 10.64
N ARG A 194 15.86 -0.77 11.20
CA ARG A 194 14.68 -1.63 11.18
C ARG A 194 14.42 -2.23 12.55
N LEU A 195 13.14 -2.27 12.94
CA LEU A 195 12.73 -2.86 14.20
C LEU A 195 12.50 -4.36 14.09
N SER A 196 12.41 -5.02 15.24
CA SER A 196 12.05 -6.43 15.35
C SER A 196 10.65 -6.69 14.79
N GLU A 197 10.50 -7.78 14.05
CA GLU A 197 9.22 -8.23 13.56
C GLU A 197 8.47 -9.00 14.65
N THR A 198 7.17 -8.78 14.76
CA THR A 198 6.31 -9.66 15.56
C THR A 198 6.22 -11.02 14.87
N ARG A 199 6.30 -12.09 15.67
CA ARG A 199 6.14 -13.46 15.17
C ARG A 199 4.80 -13.61 14.43
N PRO A 200 4.79 -14.03 13.16
CA PRO A 200 3.55 -14.32 12.45
C PRO A 200 2.81 -15.50 13.10
N GLN A 201 1.47 -15.42 13.17
CA GLN A 201 0.61 -16.41 13.84
C GLN A 201 0.86 -17.86 13.39
N PHE A 202 1.19 -18.06 12.11
CA PHE A 202 1.40 -19.39 11.52
C PHE A 202 2.89 -19.74 11.32
N SER A 203 3.81 -18.95 11.87
CA SER A 203 5.24 -19.27 11.82
C SER A 203 5.65 -20.07 13.06
N PRO A 204 6.42 -21.16 12.92
CA PRO A 204 6.95 -21.87 14.07
C PRO A 204 7.91 -20.99 14.86
N GLU A 205 8.11 -21.31 16.13
CA GLU A 205 9.17 -20.70 16.91
C GLU A 205 10.53 -21.14 16.36
N HIS A 206 11.51 -20.22 16.35
CA HIS A 206 12.86 -20.55 15.92
C HIS A 206 13.49 -21.59 16.88
N LYS A 207 14.02 -22.68 16.31
CA LYS A 207 14.75 -23.72 17.05
C LYS A 207 16.19 -23.85 16.60
N GLN A 208 16.41 -24.01 15.29
CA GLN A 208 17.73 -24.20 14.68
C GLN A 208 17.69 -23.78 13.20
N GLY A 209 18.86 -23.49 12.63
CA GLY A 209 19.01 -23.14 11.21
C GLY A 209 18.70 -21.67 10.91
N PRO A 210 18.21 -21.34 9.70
CA PRO A 210 17.85 -19.96 9.35
C PRO A 210 16.61 -19.46 10.11
N PHE A 211 16.60 -18.17 10.45
CA PHE A 211 15.45 -17.46 10.97
C PHE A 211 14.41 -17.21 9.88
N LEU A 212 13.13 -17.41 10.19
CA LEU A 212 12.03 -17.16 9.25
C LEU A 212 11.55 -15.70 9.25
N TYR A 213 11.71 -15.01 10.39
CA TYR A 213 11.32 -13.63 10.62
C TYR A 213 12.41 -12.92 11.43
N ARG A 214 12.41 -11.59 11.44
CA ARG A 214 13.42 -10.80 12.16
C ARG A 214 13.11 -10.74 13.65
N ASP A 215 13.52 -11.76 14.39
CA ASP A 215 13.46 -11.81 15.86
C ASP A 215 14.76 -11.24 16.44
N VAL A 216 14.82 -9.91 16.60
CA VAL A 216 16.05 -9.22 17.04
C VAL A 216 16.50 -9.69 18.42
N PRO A 217 15.63 -9.74 19.46
CA PRO A 217 16.05 -10.19 20.78
C PRO A 217 16.69 -11.58 20.78
N LYS A 218 16.11 -12.53 20.02
CA LYS A 218 16.63 -13.90 19.95
C LYS A 218 17.94 -13.99 19.16
N MET A 219 18.08 -13.23 18.07
CA MET A 219 19.32 -13.14 17.30
C MET A 219 20.46 -12.53 18.13
N CYS A 220 20.16 -11.47 18.89
CA CYS A 220 21.08 -10.81 19.80
C CYS A 220 21.58 -11.76 20.90
N ALA A 221 20.67 -12.54 21.50
CA ALA A 221 21.05 -13.53 22.50
C ALA A 221 22.01 -14.61 21.97
N LEU A 222 21.87 -15.04 20.70
CA LEU A 222 22.76 -16.02 20.08
C LEU A 222 24.14 -15.43 19.72
N THR A 223 24.21 -14.13 19.46
CA THR A 223 25.42 -13.48 18.93
C THR A 223 26.16 -12.65 19.97
N ASN A 224 25.53 -12.41 21.13
CA ASN A 224 25.99 -11.45 22.14
C ASN A 224 26.07 -10.02 21.57
N ALA A 225 25.04 -9.65 20.80
CA ALA A 225 24.85 -8.30 20.26
C ALA A 225 23.77 -7.54 21.04
N ASP A 226 23.75 -6.23 20.92
CA ASP A 226 22.73 -5.34 21.47
C ASP A 226 21.46 -5.34 20.60
N PRO A 227 20.28 -5.02 21.15
CA PRO A 227 18.96 -5.21 20.52
C PRO A 227 18.63 -4.19 19.41
N TYR A 228 19.60 -3.91 18.55
CA TYR A 228 19.53 -2.99 17.42
C TYR A 228 19.79 -3.73 16.12
N PHE A 229 19.05 -3.36 15.08
CA PHE A 229 19.12 -4.03 13.78
C PHE A 229 19.10 -3.03 12.63
N ILE A 230 20.03 -3.22 11.68
CA ILE A 230 20.22 -2.31 10.54
C ILE A 230 20.34 -3.10 9.23
N ASP A 231 19.60 -2.69 8.20
CA ASP A 231 19.73 -3.24 6.83
C ASP A 231 20.75 -2.41 6.03
N ILE A 232 21.81 -3.01 5.51
CA ILE A 232 22.78 -2.30 4.66
C ILE A 232 22.10 -1.77 3.40
N LYS A 233 22.37 -0.50 3.07
CA LYS A 233 21.95 0.11 1.80
C LYS A 233 22.77 -0.49 0.64
N PHE A 234 22.21 -0.55 -0.55
CA PHE A 234 22.92 -1.12 -1.70
C PHE A 234 24.21 -0.33 -1.98
N ASP A 235 25.35 -1.00 -1.82
CA ASP A 235 26.66 -0.49 -2.18
C ASP A 235 27.18 -1.22 -3.43
N LYS A 236 27.51 -0.46 -4.47
CA LYS A 236 28.03 -0.97 -5.75
C LYS A 236 29.46 -1.47 -5.64
N ASN A 237 30.19 -1.09 -4.59
CA ASN A 237 31.60 -1.39 -4.43
C ASN A 237 31.85 -2.85 -4.00
N LEU A 238 30.84 -3.53 -3.45
CA LEU A 238 30.91 -4.93 -3.04
C LEU A 238 30.64 -5.87 -4.22
N LYS A 239 31.71 -6.34 -4.86
CA LYS A 239 31.65 -7.42 -5.86
C LYS A 239 31.59 -8.78 -5.17
N ASN A 240 30.73 -9.68 -5.66
CA ASN A 240 30.57 -11.07 -5.20
C ASN A 240 30.29 -11.27 -3.69
N GLY A 241 29.79 -10.23 -3.00
CA GLY A 241 29.31 -10.30 -1.62
C GLY A 241 27.77 -10.35 -1.51
N PRO A 242 27.23 -10.39 -0.28
CA PRO A 242 25.80 -10.24 -0.06
C PRO A 242 25.26 -8.97 -0.74
N ILE A 243 24.15 -9.11 -1.45
CA ILE A 243 23.54 -8.02 -2.22
C ILE A 243 22.73 -7.15 -1.25
N GLY A 244 23.25 -5.96 -0.93
CA GLY A 244 22.59 -4.97 -0.05
C GLY A 244 21.32 -4.34 -0.66
N GLY A 245 20.67 -3.46 0.10
CA GLY A 245 19.50 -2.69 -0.35
C GLY A 245 18.24 -3.52 -0.60
N GLN A 246 18.12 -4.65 0.10
CA GLN A 246 17.01 -5.60 -0.05
C GLN A 246 15.81 -5.28 0.88
N THR A 247 15.77 -4.07 1.44
CA THR A 247 14.66 -3.62 2.27
C THR A 247 13.42 -3.35 1.40
N ARG A 248 12.41 -4.22 1.49
CA ARG A 248 11.10 -3.99 0.86
C ARG A 248 10.24 -3.07 1.71
N VAL A 249 9.94 -1.88 1.20
CA VAL A 249 8.84 -1.04 1.68
C VAL A 249 7.66 -1.17 0.73
N THR A 250 7.10 -2.37 0.63
CA THR A 250 5.90 -2.60 -0.17
C THR A 250 4.77 -3.07 0.74
N LEU A 251 3.75 -2.23 0.89
CA LEU A 251 2.48 -2.65 1.46
C LEU A 251 1.58 -3.13 0.33
N ARG A 252 1.01 -4.32 0.47
CA ARG A 252 0.07 -4.85 -0.52
C ARG A 252 -1.14 -3.92 -0.66
N ASN A 253 -1.39 -3.45 -1.87
CA ASN A 253 -2.43 -2.48 -2.20
C ASN A 253 -3.44 -3.08 -3.19
N GLU A 254 -4.39 -3.87 -2.67
CA GLU A 254 -5.53 -4.40 -3.45
C GLU A 254 -6.73 -3.44 -3.42
N HIS A 255 -6.60 -2.24 -2.82
CA HIS A 255 -7.76 -1.39 -2.56
C HIS A 255 -8.44 -0.91 -3.86
N MET A 256 -7.70 -0.79 -4.96
CA MET A 256 -8.27 -0.38 -6.25
C MET A 256 -9.30 -1.38 -6.79
N SER A 257 -9.01 -2.68 -6.76
CA SER A 257 -9.94 -3.71 -7.24
C SER A 257 -11.22 -3.72 -6.39
N TYR A 258 -11.08 -3.62 -5.07
CA TYR A 258 -12.23 -3.50 -4.18
C TYR A 258 -13.04 -2.22 -4.40
N ILE A 259 -12.39 -1.07 -4.62
CA ILE A 259 -13.08 0.20 -4.94
C ILE A 259 -13.97 0.01 -6.19
N ILE A 260 -13.42 -0.61 -7.24
CA ILE A 260 -14.17 -0.91 -8.46
C ILE A 260 -15.35 -1.84 -8.14
N THR A 261 -15.11 -2.95 -7.43
CA THR A 261 -16.17 -3.90 -7.07
C THR A 261 -17.32 -3.24 -6.30
N TRP A 262 -17.01 -2.45 -5.26
CA TRP A 262 -18.05 -1.84 -4.42
C TRP A 262 -18.84 -0.76 -5.15
N TYR A 263 -18.20 0.07 -5.97
CA TYR A 263 -18.92 1.06 -6.76
C TYR A 263 -19.70 0.44 -7.92
N SER A 264 -19.18 -0.60 -8.58
CA SER A 264 -19.93 -1.36 -9.59
C SER A 264 -21.17 -2.02 -8.99
N LEU A 265 -21.05 -2.64 -7.81
CA LEU A 265 -22.18 -3.26 -7.11
C LEU A 265 -23.20 -2.19 -6.67
N SER A 266 -22.74 -1.05 -6.17
CA SER A 266 -23.61 0.08 -5.80
C SER A 266 -24.38 0.63 -7.02
N ALA A 267 -23.70 0.83 -8.15
CA ALA A 267 -24.32 1.30 -9.38
C ALA A 267 -25.34 0.30 -9.93
N PHE A 268 -24.98 -0.99 -9.97
CA PHE A 268 -25.85 -2.04 -10.49
C PHE A 268 -27.11 -2.22 -9.62
N THR A 269 -26.93 -2.35 -8.30
CA THR A 269 -28.05 -2.52 -7.37
C THR A 269 -28.92 -1.27 -7.29
N GLY A 270 -28.31 -0.07 -7.36
CA GLY A 270 -29.04 1.20 -7.44
C GLY A 270 -29.85 1.34 -8.73
N PHE A 271 -29.29 0.91 -9.87
CA PHE A 271 -29.99 0.89 -11.16
C PHE A 271 -31.19 -0.07 -11.14
N LEU A 272 -30.99 -1.30 -10.64
CA LEU A 272 -32.08 -2.27 -10.50
C LEU A 272 -33.19 -1.75 -9.59
N TRP A 273 -32.81 -1.15 -8.45
CA TRP A 273 -33.77 -0.54 -7.53
C TRP A 273 -34.57 0.57 -8.21
N TRP A 274 -33.91 1.47 -8.94
CA TRP A 274 -34.58 2.53 -9.67
C TRP A 274 -35.52 1.97 -10.76
N ARG A 275 -35.07 0.98 -11.53
CA ARG A 275 -35.87 0.36 -12.60
C ARG A 275 -37.10 -0.36 -12.07
N GLN A 276 -36.97 -1.13 -10.99
CA GLN A 276 -38.04 -1.96 -10.46
C GLN A 276 -38.98 -1.22 -9.51
N ILE A 277 -38.45 -0.36 -8.63
CA ILE A 277 -39.23 0.27 -7.56
C ILE A 277 -39.76 1.63 -8.00
N VAL A 278 -38.93 2.43 -8.70
CA VAL A 278 -39.33 3.78 -9.15
C VAL A 278 -40.05 3.72 -10.50
N LYS A 279 -39.50 2.97 -11.47
CA LYS A 279 -40.09 2.83 -12.80
C LYS A 279 -41.11 1.69 -12.91
N ARG A 280 -41.20 0.79 -11.92
CA ARG A 280 -42.13 -0.37 -11.89
C ARG A 280 -42.11 -1.21 -13.17
N VAL A 281 -40.95 -1.29 -13.84
CA VAL A 281 -40.79 -2.10 -15.05
C VAL A 281 -40.52 -3.54 -14.62
N PRO A 282 -41.36 -4.52 -15.01
CA PRO A 282 -41.11 -5.92 -14.72
C PRO A 282 -39.84 -6.40 -15.41
N PHE A 283 -39.31 -7.54 -14.94
CA PHE A 283 -38.10 -8.11 -15.49
C PHE A 283 -38.31 -8.67 -16.90
#